data_AF-F0Z2P6-F1
#
_entry.id   AF-F0Z2P6-F1
#
_cell.length_a   1.000
_cell.length_b   1.000
_cell.length_c   1.000
_cell.angle_alpha   90.00
_cell.angle_beta   90.00
_cell.angle_gamma   90.00
#
_symmetry.space_group_name_H-M   'P 1'
#
loop_
_entity.id
_entity.type
_entity.pdbx_description
1 polymer ?
#
loop_
_entity_poly.entity_id
_entity_poly.type
_entity_poly.pdbx_seq_one_letter_code
_entity_poly.pdbx_strand_id
1 'polypeptide(L)'
;MEKRTHIIAPLSIVFQEKAMLLLYDDGINEEIPYSELIIVYLAVKDKYTSEIYMPCISEVSSDMDGYILIYGRTMDYELHTYKTLKTAGELFIELAQNARQGLFGYEPWIEELRLYSFEEAEMLIFSGQV
;
A
#
# COMPACT_ATOMS: atom_id res chain seq x y z
N MET A 1 -14.12 7.44 -11.17
CA MET A 1 -14.80 6.89 -9.97
C MET A 1 -13.76 6.87 -8.89
N GLU A 2 -13.89 7.71 -7.85
CA GLU A 2 -12.97 7.67 -6.71
C GLU A 2 -12.99 6.25 -6.12
N LYS A 3 -11.84 5.57 -6.13
CA LYS A 3 -11.69 4.31 -5.41
C LYS A 3 -11.82 4.62 -3.93
N ARG A 4 -12.59 3.81 -3.21
CA ARG A 4 -12.65 3.94 -1.76
C ARG A 4 -11.31 3.47 -1.19
N THR A 5 -10.76 4.22 -0.25
CA THR A 5 -9.61 3.76 0.53
C THR A 5 -10.12 3.00 1.75
N HIS A 6 -9.69 1.75 1.89
CA HIS A 6 -9.97 0.93 3.05
C HIS A 6 -8.83 1.07 4.05
N ILE A 7 -9.13 1.65 5.21
CA ILE A 7 -8.20 1.76 6.33
C ILE A 7 -8.32 0.49 7.16
N ILE A 8 -7.24 -0.26 7.27
CA ILE A 8 -7.20 -1.57 7.92
C ILE A 8 -6.05 -1.67 8.91
N ALA A 9 -6.26 -2.37 10.01
CA ALA A 9 -5.27 -2.58 11.06
C ALA A 9 -5.34 -4.03 11.59
N PRO A 10 -4.76 -5.00 10.88
CA PRO A 10 -4.76 -6.40 11.30
C PRO A 10 -3.82 -6.64 12.49
N LEU A 11 -4.10 -7.69 13.25
CA LEU A 11 -3.21 -8.17 14.30
C LEU A 11 -1.96 -8.84 13.75
N SER A 12 -2.11 -9.54 12.63
CA SER A 12 -1.01 -10.21 11.96
C SER A 12 -1.30 -10.38 10.49
N ILE A 13 -0.22 -10.56 9.74
CA ILE A 13 -0.23 -10.72 8.29
C ILE A 13 0.55 -11.98 7.98
N VAL A 14 -0.06 -12.89 7.22
CA VAL A 14 0.57 -14.10 6.74
C VAL A 14 0.76 -13.97 5.23
N PHE A 15 2.01 -13.96 4.79
CA PHE A 15 2.35 -13.96 3.37
C PHE A 15 2.25 -15.38 2.83
N GLN A 16 1.31 -15.60 1.91
CA GLN A 16 1.11 -16.87 1.22
C GLN A 16 1.67 -16.78 -0.22
N GLU A 17 1.56 -17.86 -0.99
CA GLU A 17 2.12 -17.90 -2.35
C GLU A 17 1.51 -16.85 -3.30
N LYS A 18 0.22 -16.54 -3.16
CA LYS A 18 -0.54 -15.71 -4.13
C LYS A 18 -1.27 -14.52 -3.52
N ALA A 19 -1.27 -14.41 -2.19
CA ALA A 19 -2.03 -13.43 -1.45
C ALA A 19 -1.38 -13.16 -0.10
N MET A 20 -1.74 -12.05 0.52
CA MET A 20 -1.54 -11.85 1.95
C MET A 20 -2.86 -12.05 2.68
N LEU A 21 -2.81 -12.82 3.76
CA LEU A 21 -3.93 -13.07 4.66
C LEU A 21 -3.81 -12.15 5.87
N LEU A 22 -4.81 -11.31 6.08
CA LEU A 22 -4.93 -10.38 7.19
C LEU A 22 -5.80 -11.01 8.28
N LEU A 23 -5.29 -11.05 9.50
CA LEU A 23 -5.97 -11.67 10.65
C LEU A 23 -6.39 -10.59 11.65
N TYR A 24 -7.66 -10.57 12.05
CA TYR A 24 -8.23 -9.61 13.01
C TYR A 24 -8.67 -10.29 14.34
N ASP A 25 -8.93 -9.49 15.39
CA ASP A 25 -9.27 -9.95 16.76
C ASP A 25 -10.54 -10.83 16.84
N ASP A 26 -11.51 -10.59 15.95
CA ASP A 26 -12.82 -11.23 15.95
C ASP A 26 -12.88 -12.54 15.14
N GLY A 27 -11.72 -13.00 14.65
CA GLY A 27 -11.62 -14.17 13.77
C GLY A 27 -12.12 -13.90 12.35
N ILE A 28 -12.44 -12.65 12.00
CA ILE A 28 -12.59 -12.25 10.61
C ILE A 28 -11.19 -12.25 9.99
N ASN A 29 -11.11 -12.80 8.79
CA ASN A 29 -9.90 -12.79 7.99
C ASN A 29 -10.21 -12.21 6.62
N GLU A 30 -9.27 -11.43 6.08
CA GLU A 30 -9.36 -10.85 4.75
C GLU A 30 -8.15 -11.28 3.93
N GLU A 31 -8.39 -11.70 2.69
CA GLU A 31 -7.31 -12.01 1.76
C GLU A 31 -7.19 -10.90 0.72
N ILE A 32 -5.96 -10.40 0.54
CA ILE A 32 -5.63 -9.48 -0.54
C ILE A 32 -4.72 -10.22 -1.52
N PRO A 33 -5.23 -10.60 -2.71
CA PRO A 33 -4.43 -11.24 -3.74
C PRO A 33 -3.31 -10.33 -4.21
N TYR A 34 -2.12 -10.86 -4.49
CA TYR A 34 -1.03 -10.04 -5.02
C TYR A 34 -1.34 -9.42 -6.37
N SER A 35 -2.31 -9.96 -7.12
CA SER A 35 -2.80 -9.37 -8.37
C SER A 35 -3.58 -8.07 -8.17
N GLU A 36 -3.97 -7.78 -6.94
CA GLU A 36 -4.60 -6.53 -6.56
C GLU A 36 -3.56 -5.41 -6.43
N LEU A 37 -2.32 -5.71 -6.07
CA LEU A 37 -1.28 -4.73 -5.76
C LEU A 37 -0.66 -4.17 -7.04
N ILE A 38 -0.95 -2.90 -7.36
CA ILE A 38 -0.36 -2.21 -8.52
C ILE A 38 0.82 -1.35 -8.08
N ILE A 39 0.60 -0.44 -7.13
CA ILE A 39 1.65 0.40 -6.53
C ILE A 39 1.59 0.24 -5.01
N VAL A 40 2.75 0.09 -4.38
CA VAL A 40 2.88 -0.10 -2.95
C VAL A 40 3.93 0.86 -2.41
N TYR A 41 3.53 1.72 -1.48
CA TYR A 41 4.43 2.64 -0.78
C TYR A 41 4.50 2.32 0.70
N LEU A 42 5.67 2.54 1.28
CA LEU A 42 5.83 2.67 2.73
C LEU A 42 5.62 4.15 3.08
N ALA A 43 4.67 4.47 3.95
CA ALA A 43 4.50 5.81 4.49
C ALA A 43 5.15 5.86 5.87
N VAL A 44 6.31 6.51 5.97
CA VAL A 44 7.12 6.59 7.19
C VAL A 44 6.84 7.90 7.89
N LYS A 45 6.66 7.84 9.22
CA LYS A 45 6.60 9.05 10.04
C LYS A 45 8.01 9.44 10.47
N ASP A 46 8.48 10.61 10.03
CA ASP A 46 9.75 11.16 10.47
C ASP A 46 9.72 11.48 11.98
N LYS A 47 10.73 10.98 12.70
CA LYS A 47 10.79 11.09 14.17
C LYS A 47 11.12 12.51 14.66
N TYR A 48 11.68 13.36 13.80
CA TYR A 48 12.13 14.72 14.12
C TYR A 48 11.13 15.78 13.67
N THR A 49 10.58 15.64 12.47
CA THR A 49 9.64 16.63 11.90
C THR A 49 8.18 16.25 12.12
N SER A 50 7.89 15.00 12.48
CA SER A 50 6.54 14.41 12.50
C SER A 50 5.83 14.40 11.14
N GLU A 51 6.53 14.75 10.05
CA GLU A 51 6.00 14.68 8.70
C GLU A 51 5.98 13.24 8.21
N ILE A 52 5.06 12.96 7.28
CA ILE A 52 5.00 11.66 6.61
C ILE A 52 5.75 11.80 5.30
N TYR A 53 6.68 10.90 5.05
CA TYR A 53 7.37 10.79 3.77
C TYR A 53 7.32 9.35 3.25
N MET A 54 7.51 9.21 1.95
CA MET A 54 7.56 7.91 1.29
C MET A 54 8.98 7.70 0.75
N PRO A 55 9.79 6.79 1.35
CA PRO A 55 11.15 6.56 0.91
C PRO A 55 11.21 5.83 -0.44
N CYS A 56 12.33 6.03 -1.14
CA CYS A 56 12.69 5.19 -2.27
C CYS A 56 12.91 3.74 -1.79
N ILE A 57 12.69 2.75 -2.66
CA ILE A 57 12.83 1.33 -2.26
C ILE A 57 14.23 1.00 -1.72
N SER A 58 15.28 1.66 -2.24
CA SER A 58 16.66 1.48 -1.79
C SER A 58 16.94 2.03 -0.40
N GLU A 59 16.07 2.90 0.11
CA GLU A 59 16.20 3.56 1.41
C GLU A 59 15.37 2.85 2.49
N VAL A 60 14.48 1.94 2.10
CA VAL A 60 13.64 1.19 3.05
C VAL A 60 14.50 0.29 3.93
N SER A 61 14.31 0.41 5.24
CA SER A 61 14.91 -0.48 6.24
C SER A 61 13.83 -1.13 7.11
N SER A 62 14.17 -2.27 7.73
CA SER A 62 13.25 -3.05 8.55
C SER A 62 12.87 -2.37 9.86
N ASP A 63 13.55 -1.33 10.30
CA ASP A 63 13.25 -0.62 11.55
C ASP A 63 12.32 0.60 11.35
N MET A 64 11.85 0.83 10.12
CA MET A 64 10.96 1.93 9.79
C MET A 64 9.53 1.67 10.27
N ASP A 65 9.02 2.59 11.10
CA ASP A 65 7.63 2.62 11.55
C ASP A 65 6.74 3.44 10.61
N GLY A 66 5.45 3.13 10.60
CA GLY A 66 4.49 3.83 9.74
C GLY A 66 3.33 2.93 9.33
N TYR A 67 2.91 3.06 8.09
CA TYR A 67 1.88 2.23 7.47
C TYR A 67 2.21 1.99 6.00
N ILE A 68 1.55 1.02 5.38
CA ILE A 68 1.74 0.67 3.98
C ILE A 68 0.53 1.19 3.18
N LEU A 69 0.80 1.94 2.12
CA LEU A 69 -0.22 2.36 1.15
C LEU A 69 -0.19 1.40 -0.03
N ILE A 70 -1.36 0.87 -0.39
CA ILE A 70 -1.53 0.01 -1.55
C ILE A 70 -2.54 0.67 -2.46
N TYR A 71 -2.10 1.10 -3.64
CA TYR A 71 -3.00 1.48 -4.72
C TYR A 71 -3.31 0.23 -5.51
N GLY A 72 -4.52 -0.29 -5.30
CA GLY A 72 -4.92 -1.57 -5.85
C GLY A 72 -5.67 -1.43 -7.17
N ARG A 73 -5.95 -2.54 -7.84
CA ARG A 73 -6.70 -2.55 -9.10
C ARG A 73 -8.16 -2.16 -8.89
N THR A 74 -8.79 -2.69 -7.85
CA THR A 74 -10.20 -2.48 -7.49
C THR A 74 -10.37 -1.59 -6.27
N MET A 75 -9.47 -1.66 -5.29
CA MET A 75 -9.55 -0.96 -4.02
C MET A 75 -8.19 -0.42 -3.60
N ASP A 76 -8.19 0.75 -2.95
CA ASP A 76 -6.98 1.27 -2.32
C ASP A 76 -6.98 0.91 -0.83
N TYR A 77 -5.81 0.64 -0.25
CA TYR A 77 -5.68 0.24 1.15
C TYR A 77 -4.65 1.09 1.88
N GLU A 78 -5.01 1.46 3.11
CA GLU A 78 -4.09 2.02 4.09
C GLU A 78 -3.92 1.00 5.21
N LEU A 79 -2.82 0.25 5.13
CA LEU A 79 -2.51 -0.88 5.99
C LEU A 79 -1.65 -0.41 7.17
N HIS A 80 -2.31 -0.23 8.31
CA HIS A 80 -1.67 0.14 9.56
C HIS A 80 -1.12 -1.07 10.30
N THR A 81 0.15 -0.99 10.71
CA THR A 81 0.86 -2.13 11.29
C THR A 81 1.01 -2.06 12.82
N TYR A 82 0.45 -1.03 13.46
CA TYR A 82 0.61 -0.76 14.89
C TYR A 82 0.05 -1.84 15.83
N LYS A 83 -0.83 -2.73 15.33
CA LYS A 83 -1.34 -3.89 16.07
C LYS A 83 -0.51 -5.15 15.84
N THR A 84 0.37 -5.13 14.84
CA THR A 84 1.25 -6.26 14.54
C THR A 84 2.50 -6.21 15.41
N LEU A 85 3.21 -7.33 15.51
CA LEU A 85 4.51 -7.40 16.18
C LEU A 85 5.68 -7.03 15.26
N LYS A 86 5.40 -6.54 14.04
CA LYS A 86 6.39 -6.17 13.03
C LYS A 86 6.28 -4.69 12.69
N THR A 87 7.39 -4.09 12.31
CA THR A 87 7.37 -2.71 11.80
C THR A 87 6.71 -2.66 10.42
N ALA A 88 6.37 -1.45 9.96
CA ALA A 88 5.90 -1.26 8.60
C ALA A 88 6.99 -1.58 7.57
N GLY A 89 8.26 -1.28 7.87
CA GLY A 89 9.40 -1.62 7.03
C GLY A 89 9.61 -3.13 6.86
N GLU A 90 9.52 -3.91 7.95
CA GLU A 90 9.59 -5.39 7.88
C GLU A 90 8.50 -5.96 6.98
N LEU A 91 7.26 -5.55 7.22
CA LEU A 91 6.11 -6.02 6.45
C LEU A 91 6.19 -5.60 4.98
N PHE A 92 6.69 -4.40 4.70
CA PHE A 92 6.89 -3.92 3.34
C PHE A 92 7.94 -4.75 2.59
N ILE A 93 9.08 -5.05 3.22
CA ILE A 93 10.13 -5.89 2.65
C ILE A 93 9.62 -7.30 2.37
N GLU A 94 8.91 -7.91 3.33
CA GLU A 94 8.29 -9.23 3.13
C GLU A 94 7.26 -9.21 2.00
N LEU A 95 6.44 -8.16 1.92
CA LEU A 95 5.48 -8.01 0.85
C LEU A 95 6.17 -7.91 -0.51
N ALA A 96 7.22 -7.10 -0.64
CA ALA A 96 7.98 -6.95 -1.88
C ALA A 96 8.63 -8.26 -2.34
N GLN A 97 9.09 -9.10 -1.40
CA GLN A 97 9.69 -10.40 -1.70
C GLN A 97 8.69 -11.42 -2.24
N ASN A 98 7.45 -11.38 -1.75
CA ASN A 98 6.38 -12.31 -2.11
C ASN A 98 5.56 -11.84 -3.31
N ALA A 99 5.22 -10.54 -3.38
CA ALA A 99 4.38 -9.93 -4.39
C ALA A 99 5.19 -9.26 -5.51
N ARG A 100 6.00 -10.03 -6.24
CA ARG A 100 7.01 -9.54 -7.21
C ARG A 100 6.48 -8.78 -8.44
N GLN A 101 5.17 -8.56 -8.54
CA GLN A 101 4.51 -7.99 -9.70
C GLN A 101 4.03 -6.55 -9.51
N GLY A 102 4.01 -6.05 -8.26
CA GLY A 102 3.70 -4.65 -7.96
C GLY A 102 4.92 -3.74 -8.12
N LEU A 103 4.69 -2.43 -8.24
CA LEU A 103 5.72 -1.40 -8.16
C LEU A 103 5.89 -1.01 -6.68
N PHE A 104 7.09 -1.17 -6.14
CA PHE A 104 7.39 -0.94 -4.73
C PHE A 104 8.31 0.26 -4.54
N GLY A 105 7.96 1.09 -3.56
CA GLY A 105 8.73 2.25 -3.13
C GLY A 105 8.35 3.49 -3.91
N TYR A 106 8.67 4.65 -3.34
CA TYR A 106 8.40 5.91 -4.00
C TYR A 106 9.46 6.21 -5.06
N GLU A 107 9.00 6.61 -6.24
CA GLU A 107 9.81 7.27 -7.25
C GLU A 107 8.91 8.33 -7.91
N PRO A 108 9.43 9.52 -8.27
CA PRO A 108 8.63 10.57 -8.88
C PRO A 108 7.84 10.11 -10.12
N TRP A 109 8.44 9.25 -10.95
CA TRP A 109 7.79 8.71 -12.15
C TRP A 109 6.68 7.69 -11.83
N ILE A 110 6.75 6.97 -10.70
CA ILE A 110 5.66 6.09 -10.25
C ILE A 110 4.48 6.94 -9.79
N GLU A 111 4.75 8.06 -9.12
CA GLU A 111 3.72 8.98 -8.66
C GLU A 111 3.06 9.71 -9.82
N GLU A 112 3.83 10.13 -10.82
CA GLU A 112 3.28 10.63 -12.08
C GLU A 112 2.38 9.59 -12.74
N LEU A 113 2.83 8.33 -12.89
CA LEU A 113 2.00 7.25 -13.43
C LEU A 113 0.70 7.04 -12.65
N ARG A 114 0.77 7.10 -11.31
CA ARG A 114 -0.39 7.02 -10.43
C ARG A 114 -1.37 8.15 -10.78
N LEU A 115 -0.90 9.40 -10.77
CA LEU A 115 -1.72 10.58 -11.04
C LEU A 115 -2.29 10.59 -12.47
N TYR A 116 -1.49 10.29 -13.49
CA TYR A 116 -1.96 10.20 -14.88
C TYR A 116 -3.04 9.11 -15.05
N SER A 117 -2.89 7.96 -14.39
CA SER A 117 -3.90 6.90 -14.43
C SER A 117 -5.23 7.32 -13.78
N PHE A 118 -5.19 8.26 -12.82
CA PHE A 118 -6.38 8.88 -12.23
C PHE A 118 -6.93 10.03 -13.10
N GLU A 119 -6.09 10.90 -13.63
CA GLU A 119 -6.48 12.07 -14.43
C GLU A 119 -7.06 11.68 -15.80
N GLU A 120 -6.52 10.65 -16.48
CA GLU A 120 -7.10 10.14 -17.73
C GLU A 120 -8.50 9.54 -17.51
N ALA A 121 -8.75 8.94 -16.34
CA ALA A 121 -10.06 8.43 -15.97
C ALA A 121 -11.06 9.56 -15.62
N GLU A 122 -10.59 10.67 -15.03
CA GLU A 122 -11.43 11.85 -14.81
C GLU A 122 -11.75 12.61 -16.10
N MET A 123 -10.78 12.79 -17.00
CA MET A 123 -11.02 13.47 -18.28
C MET A 123 -12.04 12.73 -19.15
N LEU A 124 -12.06 11.39 -19.15
CA LEU A 124 -13.09 10.61 -19.86
C LEU A 124 -14.49 10.72 -19.26
N ILE A 125 -14.61 11.02 -17.96
CA ILE A 125 -15.90 11.22 -17.28
C ILE A 125 -16.42 12.65 -17.51
N PHE A 126 -15.55 13.65 -17.54
CA PHE A 126 -15.93 15.05 -17.76
C PHE A 126 -16.01 15.48 -19.23
N SER A 127 -15.40 14.74 -20.16
CA SER A 127 -15.57 14.94 -21.62
C SER A 127 -16.77 14.21 -22.22
N GLY A 128 -17.46 13.37 -21.44
CA GLY A 128 -18.67 12.63 -21.84
C GLY A 128 -20.00 13.36 -21.56
N GLN A 129 -19.97 14.63 -21.15
CA GLN A 129 -21.16 15.47 -21.01
C GLN A 129 -20.96 16.83 -21.69
N VAL A 130 -21.05 16.88 -23.03
CA VAL A 130 -21.90 17.81 -23.83
C VAL A 130 -22.13 17.18 -25.20
#